data_AF-A0A551YN24-F1
#
_entry.id   AF-A0A551YN24-F1
#
_cell.length_a   1.000
_cell.length_b   1.000
_cell.length_c   1.000
_cell.angle_alpha   90.00
_cell.angle_beta   90.00
_cell.angle_gamma   90.00
#
_symmetry.space_group_name_H-M   'P 1'
#
loop_
_entity.id
_entity.type
_entity.pdbx_description
1 polymer ?
#
loop_
_entity_poly.entity_id
_entity_poly.type
_entity_poly.pdbx_seq_one_letter_code
_entity_poly.pdbx_strand_id
1 'polypeptide(L)' 'MNTESVNFIKDHALILKEKYNESLAKINEADIKGEDSSFYKGQSLAYYDALDLIKSQVEAFGYNSKEVNLVVPEFGKQAT' A
#
# COMPACT_ATOMS: atom_id res chain seq x y z
N MET A 1 21.76 -2.56 -2.07
CA MET A 1 21.01 -2.61 -3.34
C MET A 1 21.64 -1.55 -4.21
N ASN A 2 21.67 -1.74 -5.52
CA ASN A 2 22.02 -0.60 -6.37
C ASN A 2 20.92 0.48 -6.28
N THR A 3 21.26 1.71 -6.63
CA THR A 3 20.34 2.86 -6.54
C THR A 3 19.07 2.64 -7.36
N GLU A 4 19.18 1.99 -8.52
CA GLU A 4 18.05 1.70 -9.40
C GLU A 4 17.01 0.79 -8.73
N SER A 5 17.46 -0.26 -8.04
CA SER A 5 16.56 -1.17 -7.32
C SER A 5 15.88 -0.49 -6.14
N VAL A 6 16.59 0.39 -5.42
CA VAL A 6 16.03 1.22 -4.34
C VAL A 6 14.93 2.13 -4.88
N ASN A 7 15.20 2.81 -6.01
CA ASN A 7 14.23 3.71 -6.63
C ASN A 7 13.01 2.94 -7.16
N PHE A 8 13.23 1.78 -7.79
CA PHE A 8 12.14 0.92 -8.24
C PHE A 8 11.21 0.52 -7.08
N ILE A 9 11.76 0.10 -5.93
CA ILE A 9 10.96 -0.26 -4.77
C ILE A 9 10.22 0.95 -4.20
N LYS A 10 10.86 2.12 -4.15
CA LYS A 10 10.21 3.38 -3.73
C LYS A 10 9.02 3.74 -4.61
N ASP A 11 9.21 3.70 -5.92
CA ASP A 11 8.16 4.04 -6.88
C ASP A 11 7.02 3.02 -6.81
N HIS A 12 7.34 1.73 -6.68
CA HIS A 12 6.34 0.69 -6.52
C HIS A 12 5.56 0.85 -5.21
N ALA A 13 6.25 1.11 -4.09
CA ALA A 13 5.62 1.42 -2.81
C ALA A 13 4.65 2.59 -2.93
N LEU A 14 5.07 3.67 -3.58
CA LEU A 14 4.25 4.86 -3.80
C LEU A 14 2.97 4.51 -4.57
N ILE A 15 3.09 3.80 -5.69
CA ILE A 15 1.93 3.39 -6.51
C ILE A 15 0.96 2.54 -5.70
N LEU A 16 1.45 1.59 -4.89
CA LEU A 16 0.60 0.74 -4.05
C LEU A 16 -0.13 1.56 -2.98
N LYS A 17 0.55 2.53 -2.36
CA LYS A 17 -0.07 3.46 -1.39
C LYS A 17 -1.15 4.32 -2.04
N GLU A 18 -0.91 4.84 -3.24
CA GLU A 18 -1.91 5.60 -4.01
C GLU A 18 -3.13 4.75 -4.33
N LYS A 19 -2.93 3.54 -4.85
CA LYS A 19 -4.01 2.61 -5.18
C LYS A 19 -4.80 2.17 -3.95
N TYR A 20 -4.13 1.94 -2.83
CA TYR A 20 -4.75 1.68 -1.55
C TYR A 20 -5.60 2.88 -1.09
N ASN A 21 -5.07 4.10 -1.12
CA ASN A 21 -5.81 5.31 -0.76
C ASN A 21 -7.03 5.55 -1.67
N GLU A 22 -6.89 5.33 -2.99
CA GLU A 22 -8.00 5.37 -3.95
C GLU A 22 -9.09 4.35 -3.57
N SER A 23 -8.71 3.13 -3.19
CA SER A 23 -9.67 2.11 -2.77
C SER A 23 -10.41 2.48 -1.50
N LEU A 24 -9.73 3.09 -0.50
CA LEU A 24 -10.38 3.60 0.71
C LEU A 24 -11.38 4.71 0.40
N ALA A 25 -11.03 5.63 -0.51
CA ALA A 25 -11.94 6.68 -0.95
C ALA A 25 -13.22 6.09 -1.60
N LYS A 26 -13.07 5.07 -2.45
CA LYS A 26 -14.21 4.39 -3.07
C LYS A 26 -15.07 3.61 -2.08
N ILE A 27 -14.49 3.03 -1.04
CA ILE A 27 -15.26 2.42 0.07
C ILE A 27 -16.14 3.49 0.71
N ASN A 28 -15.56 4.63 1.09
CA ASN A 28 -16.31 5.71 1.72
C ASN A 28 -17.44 6.25 0.82
N GLU A 29 -17.16 6.43 -0.47
CA GLU A 29 -18.18 6.87 -1.44
C GLU A 29 -19.34 5.87 -1.58
N ALA A 30 -19.04 4.58 -1.71
CA ALA A 30 -20.04 3.53 -1.81
C ALA A 30 -20.89 3.43 -0.53
N ASP A 31 -20.24 3.49 0.65
CA ASP A 31 -20.93 3.44 1.94
C ASP A 31 -21.86 4.67 2.13
N ILE A 32 -21.46 5.87 1.68
CA ILE A 32 -22.32 7.07 1.70
C ILE A 32 -23.54 6.91 0.78
N LYS A 33 -23.37 6.29 -0.39
CA LYS A 33 -24.43 6.06 -1.38
C LYS A 33 -25.32 4.85 -1.05
N GLY A 34 -24.96 4.05 -0.04
CA GLY A 34 -25.65 2.79 0.28
C GLY A 34 -25.42 1.70 -0.77
N GLU A 35 -24.32 1.76 -1.51
CA GLU A 35 -23.91 0.78 -2.51
C GLU A 35 -23.03 -0.32 -1.89
N ASP A 36 -22.89 -1.45 -2.58
CA ASP A 36 -21.97 -2.51 -2.13
C ASP A 36 -20.51 -2.08 -2.25
N SER A 37 -19.82 -1.99 -1.11
CA SER A 37 -18.40 -1.64 -1.02
C SER A 37 -17.46 -2.85 -0.94
N SER A 38 -17.97 -4.07 -1.01
CA SER A 38 -17.20 -5.32 -0.82
C SER A 38 -16.03 -5.46 -1.81
N PHE A 39 -16.25 -5.06 -3.08
CA PHE A 39 -15.20 -5.08 -4.09
C PHE A 39 -14.03 -4.15 -3.72
N TYR A 40 -14.32 -2.93 -3.28
CA TYR A 40 -13.28 -1.96 -2.90
C TYR A 40 -12.58 -2.34 -1.59
N LYS A 41 -13.28 -3.00 -0.66
CA LYS A 41 -12.68 -3.62 0.54
C LYS A 41 -11.70 -4.73 0.16
N GLY A 42 -12.04 -5.55 -0.83
CA GLY A 42 -11.12 -6.54 -1.39
C GLY A 42 -9.87 -5.90 -2.02
N GLN A 43 -10.04 -4.82 -2.78
CA GLN A 43 -8.92 -4.07 -3.35
C GLN A 43 -8.02 -3.46 -2.27
N SER A 44 -8.59 -2.84 -1.24
CA SER A 44 -7.79 -2.23 -0.17
C SER A 44 -6.97 -3.27 0.59
N LEU A 45 -7.54 -4.44 0.88
CA LEU A 45 -6.82 -5.57 1.46
C LEU A 45 -5.68 -6.05 0.57
N ALA A 46 -5.90 -6.17 -0.73
CA ALA A 46 -4.87 -6.63 -1.66
C ALA A 46 -3.67 -5.67 -1.73
N TYR A 47 -3.91 -4.36 -1.79
CA TYR A 47 -2.80 -3.38 -1.80
C TYR A 47 -2.09 -3.29 -0.45
N TYR A 48 -2.84 -3.44 0.65
CA TYR A 48 -2.26 -3.51 1.99
C TYR A 48 -1.31 -4.71 2.15
N ASP A 49 -1.77 -5.91 1.78
CA ASP A 49 -0.98 -7.15 1.84
C ASP A 49 0.27 -7.05 0.96
N ALA A 50 0.16 -6.48 -0.24
CA ALA A 50 1.31 -6.25 -1.11
C ALA A 50 2.37 -5.33 -0.48
N LEU A 51 1.95 -4.24 0.19
CA LEU A 51 2.87 -3.35 0.91
C LEU A 51 3.60 -4.09 2.05
N ASP A 52 2.89 -4.92 2.81
CA ASP A 52 3.47 -5.69 3.91
C ASP A 52 4.42 -6.80 3.42
N LEU A 53 4.09 -7.44 2.31
CA LEU A 53 4.94 -8.42 1.65
C LEU A 53 6.26 -7.80 1.18
N ILE A 54 6.19 -6.66 0.47
CA ILE A 54 7.40 -5.95 0.02
C ILE A 54 8.25 -5.55 1.22
N LYS A 55 7.63 -5.15 2.33
CA LYS A 55 8.35 -4.74 3.54
C LYS A 55 9.10 -5.90 4.14
N SER A 56 8.43 -7.02 4.30
CA SER A 56 9.02 -8.26 4.77
C SER A 56 10.20 -8.69 3.88
N GLN A 57 10.08 -8.56 2.56
CA GLN A 57 11.15 -8.89 1.61
C GLN A 57 12.35 -7.95 1.70
N VAL A 58 12.11 -6.63 1.79
CA VAL A 58 13.16 -5.61 1.95
C VAL A 58 13.94 -5.83 3.25
N GLU A 59 13.22 -6.07 4.35
CA GLU A 59 13.82 -6.31 5.66
C GLU A 59 14.57 -7.64 5.71
N ALA A 60 14.03 -8.70 5.12
CA ALA A 60 14.70 -10.00 5.03
C ALA A 60 16.00 -9.96 4.19
N PHE A 61 16.08 -9.07 3.20
CA PHE A 61 17.31 -8.84 2.43
C PHE A 61 18.34 -7.98 3.20
N GLY A 62 18.01 -7.48 4.39
CA GLY A 62 18.89 -6.70 5.23
C GLY A 62 18.86 -5.19 4.96
N TYR A 63 17.84 -4.69 4.25
CA TYR A 63 17.64 -3.25 4.08
C TYR A 63 16.70 -2.67 5.12
N ASN A 64 16.89 -1.38 5.39
CA ASN A 64 15.99 -0.63 6.23
C ASN A 64 14.76 -0.19 5.40
N SER A 65 13.57 -0.66 5.77
CA SER A 65 12.30 -0.29 5.13
C SER A 65 12.04 1.22 5.13
N LYS A 66 12.63 1.98 6.06
CA LYS A 66 12.57 3.45 6.07
C LYS A 66 13.38 4.11 4.95
N GLU A 67 14.47 3.50 4.51
CA GLU A 67 15.31 4.05 3.43
C GLU A 67 14.62 3.99 2.06
N VAL A 68 13.65 3.09 1.91
CA VAL A 68 12.81 2.91 0.72
C VAL A 68 11.39 3.47 0.87
N ASN A 69 11.13 4.33 1.88
CA ASN A 69 9.81 4.92 2.16
C ASN A 69 8.66 3.91 2.31
N LEU A 70 9.01 2.67 2.67
CA LEU A 70 8.10 1.55 2.68
C LEU A 70 7.53 1.35 4.09
N VAL A 71 6.70 2.32 4.49
CA VAL A 71 5.91 2.27 5.72
C VAL A 71 4.53 1.76 5.37
N VAL A 72 4.18 0.60 5.90
CA VAL A 72 2.82 0.05 5.80
C VAL A 72 1.92 0.86 6.74
N PRO A 73 0.80 1.42 6.26
CA PRO A 73 -0.13 2.16 7.12
C PRO A 73 -0.80 1.23 8.14
N GLU A 74 -1.51 1.80 9.10
CA GLU A 74 -2.55 1.04 9.80
C GLU A 74 -3.69 0.74 8.82
N PHE A 75 -4.20 -0.49 8.81
CA PHE A 75 -5.28 -0.87 7.89
C PHE A 75 -6.52 0.01 8.10
N GLY A 76 -7.08 0.53 7.00
CA GLY A 76 -8.18 1.49 7.01
C GLY A 76 -7.76 2.96 7.21
N LYS A 77 -6.48 3.25 7.52
CA LYS A 77 -5.93 4.62 7.54
C LYS A 77 -5.28 4.96 6.21
N GLN A 78 -5.19 6.25 5.88
CA GLN A 78 -4.45 6.70 4.70
C GLN A 78 -2.97 6.34 4.80
N ALA A 79 -2.41 5.89 3.68
CA ALA A 79 -0.99 5.70 3.52
C ALA A 79 -0.29 7.02 3.18
N THR A 80 0.62 7.45 4.06
CA THR A 80 1.51 8.61 3.88
C THR A 80 2.90 8.21 3.42
#